data_AF-A0A2V9LZU9-F1
#
_entry.id   AF-A0A2V9LZU9-F1
#
_cell.length_a   1.000
_cell.length_b   1.000
_cell.length_c   1.000
_cell.angle_alpha   90.00
_cell.angle_beta   90.00
_cell.angle_gamma   90.00
#
_symmetry.space_group_name_H-M   'P 1'
#
loop_
_entity.id
_entity.type
_entity.pdbx_description
1 polymer ?
#
loop_
_entity_poly.entity_id
_entity_poly.type
_entity_poly.pdbx_seq_one_letter_code
_entity_poly.pdbx_strand_id
1 'polypeptide(L)'
;MKMALYLCRWENGDFSVVQANNKEHAVEMLDEVANAEGLPLYAITDFMAHFRLTDEGIVELEEFGERFGDHVSERVHPVLGELDISPYDAAPEDRARINAAVRLERDLVKAAKVPEPDTELGKRIKAQTGAATSIINRHIHTAARQLLRKTKLIGKPN
;
A
#
# COMPACT_ATOMS: atom_id res chain seq x y z
N MET A 1 7.86 -9.17 17.45
CA MET A 1 8.16 -9.17 16.01
C MET A 1 8.81 -7.84 15.69
N LYS A 2 9.82 -7.80 14.81
CA LYS A 2 10.46 -6.54 14.40
C LYS A 2 9.59 -5.87 13.34
N MET A 3 9.21 -4.61 13.55
CA MET A 3 8.50 -3.83 12.54
C MET A 3 9.45 -3.46 11.40
N ALA A 4 8.90 -3.39 10.19
CA ALA A 4 9.61 -3.00 8.97
C ALA A 4 8.80 -1.94 8.22
N LEU A 5 9.47 -1.17 7.37
CA LEU A 5 8.82 -0.26 6.44
C LEU A 5 8.52 -0.98 5.12
N TYR A 6 7.34 -0.71 4.58
CA TYR A 6 6.87 -1.24 3.32
C TYR A 6 6.49 -0.10 2.39
N LEU A 7 6.99 -0.17 1.15
CA LEU A 7 6.70 0.74 0.04
C LEU A 7 5.70 0.06 -0.90
N CYS A 8 4.51 0.64 -1.00
CA CYS A 8 3.42 0.20 -1.88
C CYS A 8 3.39 1.05 -3.14
N ARG A 9 3.30 0.42 -4.31
CA ARG A 9 3.05 1.08 -5.60
C ARG A 9 1.58 0.92 -5.98
N TRP A 10 0.85 2.04 -6.07
CA TRP A 10 -0.57 2.04 -6.46
C TRP A 10 -0.74 1.80 -7.98
N GLU A 11 -1.95 1.60 -8.49
CA GLU A 11 -2.13 1.48 -9.96
C GLU A 11 -1.93 2.85 -10.66
N ASN A 12 -2.39 3.93 -10.03
CA ASN A 12 -2.48 5.26 -10.63
C ASN A 12 -1.18 6.07 -10.79
N GLY A 13 -0.03 5.53 -10.41
CA GLY A 13 1.24 6.28 -10.35
C GLY A 13 1.74 6.55 -8.94
N ASP A 14 0.87 6.51 -7.93
CA ASP A 14 1.25 6.93 -6.59
C ASP A 14 2.03 5.83 -5.85
N PHE A 15 2.61 6.21 -4.71
CA PHE A 15 3.14 5.27 -3.74
C PHE A 15 2.83 5.68 -2.31
N SER A 16 2.86 4.71 -1.39
CA SER A 16 2.74 4.95 0.04
C SER A 16 3.79 4.15 0.81
N VAL A 17 4.26 4.70 1.93
CA VAL A 17 5.18 4.00 2.84
C VAL A 17 4.47 3.79 4.17
N VAL A 18 4.50 2.55 4.67
CA VAL A 18 3.84 2.18 5.93
C VAL A 18 4.76 1.33 6.80
N GLN A 19 4.70 1.54 8.12
CA GLN A 19 5.36 0.65 9.08
C GLN A 19 4.42 -0.49 9.46
N ALA A 20 4.87 -1.73 9.32
CA ALA A 20 4.07 -2.90 9.67
C ALA A 20 4.90 -4.07 10.17
N ASN A 21 4.22 -5.10 10.69
CA ASN A 21 4.86 -6.29 11.25
C ASN A 21 5.26 -7.31 10.18
N ASN A 22 4.52 -7.32 9.07
CA ASN A 22 4.67 -8.20 7.91
C ASN A 22 3.90 -7.57 6.73
N LYS A 23 3.98 -8.17 5.54
CA LYS A 23 3.29 -7.69 4.33
C LYS A 23 1.77 -7.65 4.47
N GLU A 24 1.18 -8.66 5.11
CA GLU A 24 -0.27 -8.72 5.32
C GLU A 24 -0.75 -7.54 6.19
N HIS A 25 -0.08 -7.30 7.32
CA HIS A 25 -0.35 -6.15 8.18
C HIS A 25 -0.13 -4.82 7.44
N ALA A 26 0.85 -4.72 6.55
CA ALA A 26 1.04 -3.52 5.74
C ALA A 26 -0.15 -3.26 4.79
N VAL A 27 -0.69 -4.30 4.15
CA VAL A 27 -1.92 -4.18 3.34
C VAL A 27 -3.09 -3.70 4.21
N GLU A 28 -3.26 -4.27 5.40
CA GLU A 28 -4.33 -3.84 6.31
C GLU A 28 -4.20 -2.37 6.74
N MET A 29 -2.98 -1.88 6.97
CA MET A 29 -2.76 -0.47 7.34
C MET A 29 -3.00 0.47 6.15
N LEU A 30 -2.74 0.00 4.92
CA LEU A 30 -2.94 0.80 3.70
C LEU A 30 -4.43 0.98 3.33
N ASP A 31 -5.35 0.19 3.90
CA ASP A 31 -6.79 0.35 3.72
C ASP A 31 -7.30 1.74 4.18
N GLU A 32 -6.52 2.51 4.96
CA GLU A 32 -6.78 3.92 5.27
C GLU A 32 -6.73 4.83 4.01
N VAL A 33 -5.97 4.43 3.00
CA VAL A 33 -5.86 5.12 1.70
C VAL A 33 -6.76 4.44 0.68
N ALA A 34 -6.53 3.15 0.44
CA ALA A 34 -7.29 2.29 -0.46
C ALA A 34 -6.86 0.82 -0.27
N ASN A 35 -7.59 -0.12 -0.87
CA ASN A 35 -7.21 -1.53 -0.80
C ASN A 35 -5.92 -1.80 -1.58
N ALA A 36 -4.84 -2.11 -0.86
CA ALA A 36 -3.52 -2.40 -1.44
C ALA A 36 -3.32 -3.89 -1.79
N GLU A 37 -4.34 -4.73 -1.62
CA GLU A 37 -4.23 -6.16 -1.84
C GLU A 37 -3.93 -6.48 -3.32
N GLY A 38 -2.91 -7.31 -3.54
CA GLY A 38 -2.46 -7.66 -4.89
C GLY A 38 -1.58 -6.61 -5.57
N LEU A 39 -1.31 -5.47 -4.93
CA LEU A 39 -0.39 -4.45 -5.44
C LEU A 39 1.07 -4.76 -5.09
N PRO A 40 2.04 -4.23 -5.87
CA PRO A 40 3.46 -4.37 -5.53
C PRO A 40 3.79 -3.73 -4.18
N LEU A 41 4.36 -4.54 -3.29
CA LEU A 41 4.72 -4.16 -1.93
C LEU A 41 6.12 -4.64 -1.57
N TYR A 42 7.01 -3.69 -1.33
CA TYR A 42 8.44 -3.93 -1.11
C TYR A 42 8.83 -3.59 0.32
N ALA A 43 9.55 -4.48 1.00
CA ALA A 43 10.21 -4.11 2.24
C ALA A 43 11.39 -3.20 1.92
N ILE A 44 11.53 -2.10 2.68
CA ILE A 44 12.63 -1.14 2.55
C ILE A 44 13.36 -0.99 3.88
N THR A 45 14.66 -0.72 3.80
CA THR A 45 15.54 -0.52 4.97
C THR A 45 15.98 0.92 5.11
N ASP A 46 15.99 1.67 4.02
CA ASP A 46 16.51 3.03 3.93
C ASP A 46 15.34 3.97 3.59
N PHE A 47 14.77 4.59 4.61
CA PHE A 47 13.72 5.60 4.49
C PHE A 47 14.11 6.83 5.30
N MET A 48 14.17 7.97 4.62
CA MET A 48 14.35 9.27 5.24
C MET A 48 13.44 10.24 4.50
N ALA A 49 12.65 10.99 5.26
CA ALA A 49 11.86 12.11 4.78
C ALA A 49 12.20 13.32 5.64
N HIS A 50 12.57 14.41 5.00
CA HIS A 50 12.84 15.69 5.62
C HIS A 50 11.63 16.60 5.42
N PHE A 51 11.17 17.23 6.50
CA PHE A 51 10.02 18.12 6.49
C PHE A 51 10.46 19.48 7.00
N ARG A 52 10.04 20.55 6.30
CA ARG A 52 10.24 21.93 6.76
C ARG A 52 8.96 22.50 7.33
N LEU A 53 9.13 23.33 8.37
CA LEU A 53 8.08 24.17 8.91
C LEU A 53 8.15 25.53 8.21
N THR A 54 7.07 25.95 7.55
CA THR A 54 7.00 27.26 6.87
C THR A 54 6.69 28.39 7.84
N ASP A 55 6.91 29.64 7.40
CA ASP A 55 6.57 30.84 8.16
C ASP A 55 5.05 30.99 8.39
N GLU A 56 4.22 30.34 7.58
CA GLU A 56 2.77 30.24 7.74
C GLU A 56 2.34 29.15 8.74
N GLY A 57 3.29 28.43 9.33
CA GLY A 57 3.03 27.34 10.28
C GLY A 57 2.56 26.04 9.63
N ILE A 58 2.85 25.84 8.34
CA ILE A 58 2.53 24.62 7.60
C ILE A 58 3.75 23.69 7.63
N VAL A 59 3.53 22.38 7.86
CA VAL A 59 4.60 21.37 7.71
C VAL A 59 4.46 20.75 6.33
N GLU A 60 5.52 20.81 5.53
CA GLU A 60 5.55 20.20 4.20
C GLU A 60 6.77 19.31 4.01
N LEU A 61 6.63 18.31 3.14
CA LEU A 61 7.72 17.46 2.72
C LEU A 61 8.69 18.31 1.88
N GLU A 62 9.92 18.45 2.35
CA GLU A 62 10.97 19.18 1.65
C GLU A 62 11.73 18.25 0.71
N GLU A 63 12.21 17.12 1.24
CA GLU A 63 12.98 16.16 0.45
C GLU A 63 12.89 14.75 1.02
N PHE A 64 13.19 13.78 0.16
CA PHE A 64 13.51 12.42 0.59
C PHE A 64 15.02 12.21 0.58
N GLY A 65 15.52 11.33 1.44
CA GLY A 65 16.93 10.94 1.38
C GLY A 65 17.25 10.19 0.08
N GLU A 66 18.46 10.41 -0.44
CA GLU A 66 18.92 9.88 -1.75
C GLU A 66 18.65 8.38 -1.92
N ARG A 67 19.02 7.55 -0.93
CA ARG A 67 18.81 6.09 -0.97
C ARG A 67 17.34 5.68 -1.09
N PHE A 68 16.43 6.49 -0.53
CA PHE A 68 14.99 6.24 -0.70
C PHE A 68 14.54 6.65 -2.11
N GLY A 69 15.10 7.75 -2.65
CA GLY A 69 14.91 8.13 -4.04
C GLY A 69 15.29 7.01 -5.01
N ASP A 70 16.42 6.34 -4.79
CA ASP A 70 16.83 5.17 -5.59
C ASP A 70 15.79 4.04 -5.52
N HIS A 71 15.27 3.74 -4.33
CA HIS A 71 14.21 2.73 -4.19
C HIS A 71 12.93 3.08 -4.94
N VAL A 72 12.56 4.37 -4.98
CA VAL A 72 11.40 4.84 -5.75
C VAL A 72 11.69 4.69 -7.25
N SER A 73 12.80 5.24 -7.74
CA SER A 73 13.18 5.16 -9.14
C SER A 73 13.34 3.72 -9.64
N GLU A 74 13.92 2.81 -8.86
CA GLU A 74 14.17 1.43 -9.30
C GLU A 74 12.92 0.52 -9.23
N ARG A 75 12.07 0.70 -8.21
CA ARG A 75 11.00 -0.28 -7.88
C ARG A 75 9.59 0.24 -8.09
N VAL A 76 9.42 1.55 -7.96
CA VAL A 76 8.11 2.22 -8.02
C VAL A 76 7.92 2.85 -9.39
N HIS A 77 8.95 3.53 -9.90
CA HIS A 77 8.92 4.25 -11.17
C HIS A 77 10.14 3.95 -12.08
N PRO A 78 10.34 2.68 -12.50
CA PRO A 78 11.50 2.27 -13.30
C PRO A 78 11.67 3.02 -14.62
N VAL A 79 10.59 3.31 -15.36
CA VAL A 79 10.63 4.05 -16.63
C VAL A 79 11.04 5.50 -16.40
N LEU A 80 10.60 6.11 -15.29
CA LEU A 80 11.08 7.45 -14.92
C LEU A 80 12.53 7.42 -14.43
N GLY A 81 12.93 6.38 -13.69
CA GLY A 81 14.31 6.19 -13.24
C GLY A 81 15.31 5.97 -14.39
N GLU A 82 14.86 5.44 -15.53
CA GLU A 82 15.67 5.29 -16.75
C GLU A 82 15.84 6.61 -17.52
N LEU A 83 15.07 7.65 -17.19
CA LEU A 83 15.30 8.96 -17.78
C LEU A 83 16.55 9.58 -17.16
N ASP A 84 17.58 9.81 -17.97
CA ASP A 84 18.74 10.63 -17.62
C ASP A 84 18.37 12.14 -17.58
N ILE A 85 17.29 12.45 -16.87
CA ILE A 85 16.71 13.80 -16.71
C ILE A 85 16.29 13.93 -15.24
N SER A 86 16.89 14.88 -14.54
CA SER A 86 16.37 15.30 -13.23
C SER A 86 15.00 15.95 -13.43
N PRO A 87 13.91 15.44 -12.83
CA PRO A 87 12.60 16.07 -12.95
C PRO A 87 12.55 17.46 -12.31
N TYR A 88 13.51 17.77 -11.43
CA TYR A 88 13.66 19.07 -10.77
C TYR A 88 14.41 20.09 -11.64
N ASP A 89 15.24 19.63 -12.58
CA ASP A 89 16.04 20.47 -13.48
C ASP A 89 15.67 20.28 -14.96
N ALA A 90 14.50 19.70 -15.23
CA ALA A 90 14.07 19.36 -16.57
C ALA A 90 13.90 20.61 -17.45
N ALA A 91 14.52 20.59 -18.64
CA ALA A 91 14.31 21.65 -19.61
C ALA A 91 12.87 21.59 -20.17
N PRO A 92 12.32 22.70 -20.70
CA PRO A 92 10.97 22.69 -21.29
C PRO A 92 10.77 21.62 -22.38
N GLU A 93 11.83 21.29 -23.12
CA GLU A 93 11.86 20.25 -24.16
C GLU A 93 11.77 18.82 -23.61
N ASP A 94 12.22 18.57 -22.38
CA ASP A 94 12.13 17.26 -21.73
C ASP A 94 10.71 16.92 -21.28
N ARG A 95 9.83 17.93 -21.17
CA ARG A 95 8.49 17.76 -20.60
C ARG A 95 7.66 16.74 -21.38
N ALA A 96 7.82 16.69 -22.71
CA ALA A 96 7.12 15.71 -23.54
C ALA A 96 7.56 14.27 -23.23
N ARG A 97 8.87 14.05 -23.01
CA ARG A 97 9.44 12.74 -22.65
C ARG A 97 9.01 12.31 -21.26
N ILE A 98 9.09 13.21 -20.27
CA ILE A 98 8.62 12.96 -18.90
C ILE A 98 7.13 12.59 -18.91
N ASN A 99 6.29 13.34 -19.62
CA ASN A 99 4.86 13.05 -19.70
C ASN A 99 4.58 11.68 -20.34
N ALA A 100 5.37 11.27 -21.35
CA ALA A 100 5.24 9.96 -21.95
C ALA A 100 5.63 8.85 -20.97
N ALA A 101 6.74 9.01 -20.24
CA ALA A 101 7.17 8.07 -19.21
C ALA A 101 6.14 7.94 -18.08
N VAL A 102 5.58 9.05 -17.57
CA VAL A 102 4.50 9.03 -16.57
C VAL A 102 3.29 8.23 -17.05
N ARG A 103 2.92 8.32 -18.33
CA ARG A 103 1.80 7.53 -18.87
C ARG A 103 2.12 6.04 -18.85
N LEU A 104 3.33 5.67 -19.30
CA LEU A 104 3.78 4.28 -19.26
C LEU A 104 3.79 3.75 -17.83
N GLU A 105 4.31 4.50 -16.87
CA GLU A 105 4.31 4.12 -15.44
C GLU A 105 2.94 3.79 -14.87
N ARG A 106 1.94 4.59 -15.26
CA ARG A 106 0.55 4.39 -14.84
C ARG A 106 -0.09 3.17 -15.47
N ASP A 107 0.38 2.77 -16.65
CA ASP A 107 -0.14 1.61 -17.37
C ASP A 107 0.55 0.29 -16.97
N LEU A 108 1.71 0.36 -16.29
CA LEU A 108 2.53 -0.81 -15.93
C LEU A 108 1.92 -1.66 -14.82
N VAL A 109 1.28 -1.05 -13.83
CA VAL A 109 0.85 -1.75 -12.61
C VAL A 109 -0.63 -2.05 -12.68
N LYS A 110 -0.94 -3.34 -12.51
CA LYS A 110 -2.31 -3.83 -12.30
C LYS A 110 -2.31 -4.73 -11.07
N ALA A 111 -3.35 -4.61 -10.24
CA ALA A 111 -3.51 -5.48 -9.09
C ALA A 111 -3.53 -6.95 -9.51
N ALA A 112 -2.69 -7.75 -8.86
CA ALA A 112 -2.69 -9.19 -9.04
C ALA A 112 -4.00 -9.79 -8.51
N LYS A 113 -4.34 -11.00 -8.98
CA LYS A 113 -5.49 -11.72 -8.44
C LYS A 113 -5.23 -12.08 -6.97
N VAL A 114 -6.14 -11.67 -6.11
CA VAL A 114 -6.06 -11.87 -4.66
C VAL A 114 -6.93 -13.04 -4.19
N PRO A 115 -6.60 -13.68 -3.05
CA PRO A 115 -7.46 -14.69 -2.45
C PRO A 115 -8.83 -14.13 -2.07
N GLU A 116 -9.86 -14.97 -2.23
CA GLU A 116 -11.20 -14.68 -1.74
C GLU A 116 -11.29 -14.90 -0.23
N PRO A 117 -12.17 -14.17 0.49
CA PRO A 117 -12.47 -14.47 1.88
C PRO A 117 -12.94 -15.89 2.13
N ASP A 118 -12.64 -16.41 3.32
CA ASP A 118 -12.80 -17.84 3.66
C ASP A 118 -14.28 -18.28 3.74
N THR A 119 -15.19 -17.32 3.83
CA THR A 119 -16.62 -17.56 4.04
C THR A 119 -17.46 -16.82 2.99
N GLU A 120 -18.64 -17.35 2.68
CA GLU A 120 -19.61 -16.68 1.80
C GLU A 120 -20.04 -15.31 2.33
N LEU A 121 -20.14 -15.16 3.65
CA LEU A 121 -20.38 -13.86 4.27
C LEU A 121 -19.22 -12.90 4.00
N GLY A 122 -17.98 -13.37 4.12
CA GLY A 122 -16.78 -12.59 3.81
C GLY A 122 -16.74 -12.13 2.36
N LYS A 123 -17.05 -13.01 1.40
CA LYS A 123 -17.12 -12.64 -0.02
C LYS A 123 -18.14 -11.53 -0.28
N ARG A 124 -19.32 -11.61 0.36
CA ARG A 124 -20.34 -10.56 0.27
C ARG A 124 -19.87 -9.23 0.84
N ILE A 125 -19.21 -9.26 2.00
CA ILE A 125 -18.65 -8.05 2.62
C ILE A 125 -17.59 -7.44 1.70
N LYS A 126 -16.68 -8.26 1.14
CA LYS A 126 -15.64 -7.80 0.22
C LYS A 126 -16.23 -7.10 -1.01
N ALA A 127 -17.26 -7.69 -1.61
CA ALA A 127 -17.96 -7.10 -2.74
C ALA A 127 -18.64 -5.75 -2.42
N GLN A 128 -19.00 -5.51 -1.16
CA GLN A 128 -19.65 -4.28 -0.72
C GLN A 128 -18.68 -3.19 -0.27
N THR A 129 -17.60 -3.57 0.41
CA THR A 129 -16.67 -2.61 1.05
C THR A 129 -15.37 -2.43 0.30
N GLY A 130 -14.99 -3.40 -0.55
CA GLY A 130 -13.70 -3.42 -1.21
C GLY A 130 -12.50 -3.63 -0.28
N ALA A 131 -12.71 -3.94 1.01
CA ALA A 131 -11.64 -4.09 1.99
C ALA A 131 -10.75 -5.33 1.74
N ALA A 132 -9.54 -5.32 2.31
CA ALA A 132 -8.60 -6.45 2.20
C ALA A 132 -9.17 -7.75 2.80
N THR A 133 -8.86 -8.90 2.19
CA THR A 133 -9.36 -10.21 2.66
C THR A 133 -8.95 -10.50 4.10
N SER A 134 -7.73 -10.14 4.49
CA SER A 134 -7.20 -10.32 5.85
C SER A 134 -8.05 -9.60 6.90
N ILE A 135 -8.43 -8.34 6.64
CA ILE A 135 -9.31 -7.55 7.52
C ILE A 135 -10.67 -8.26 7.67
N ILE A 136 -11.27 -8.66 6.55
CA ILE A 136 -12.59 -9.30 6.53
C ILE A 136 -12.55 -10.62 7.32
N ASN A 137 -11.59 -11.50 7.03
CA ASN A 137 -11.44 -12.78 7.72
C ASN A 137 -11.20 -12.57 9.22
N ARG A 138 -10.36 -11.60 9.60
CA ARG A 138 -10.10 -11.26 11.01
C ARG A 138 -11.36 -10.84 11.75
N HIS A 139 -12.20 -9.98 11.16
CA HIS A 139 -13.46 -9.56 11.78
C HIS A 139 -14.45 -10.71 11.92
N ILE A 140 -14.59 -11.54 10.89
CA ILE A 140 -15.47 -12.72 10.93
C ILE A 140 -15.02 -13.69 12.02
N HIS A 141 -13.73 -14.01 12.09
CA HIS A 141 -13.19 -14.87 13.14
C HIS A 141 -13.40 -14.30 14.54
N THR A 142 -13.23 -12.99 14.71
CA THR A 142 -13.44 -12.32 16.00
C THR A 142 -14.91 -12.41 16.42
N ALA A 143 -15.84 -12.12 15.51
CA ALA A 143 -17.27 -12.24 15.77
C ALA A 143 -17.67 -13.70 16.08
N ALA A 144 -17.19 -14.66 15.29
CA ALA A 144 -17.45 -16.08 15.51
C ALA A 144 -16.95 -16.56 16.88
N ARG A 145 -15.73 -16.16 17.29
CA ARG A 145 -15.19 -16.46 18.63
C ARG A 145 -16.04 -15.87 19.74
N GLN A 146 -16.52 -14.63 19.59
CA GLN A 146 -17.38 -13.99 20.58
C GLN A 146 -18.74 -14.71 20.70
N LEU A 147 -19.32 -15.13 19.58
CA LEU A 147 -20.55 -15.92 19.57
C LEU A 147 -20.36 -17.27 20.27
N LEU A 148 -19.33 -18.03 19.88
CA LEU A 148 -19.03 -19.34 20.47
C LEU A 148 -18.79 -19.29 21.99
N ARG A 149 -18.19 -18.20 22.50
CA ARG A 149 -18.02 -18.00 23.95
C ARG A 149 -19.34 -17.75 24.69
N LYS A 150 -20.33 -17.14 24.01
CA LYS A 150 -21.64 -16.81 24.60
C LYS A 150 -22.62 -17.98 24.52
N THR A 151 -22.47 -18.86 23.52
CA THR A 151 -23.36 -20.01 23.32
C THR A 151 -22.92 -21.18 24.21
N LYS A 152 -23.78 -21.63 25.15
CA LYS A 152 -23.59 -22.94 25.78
C LYS A 152 -23.83 -24.02 24.73
N LEU A 153 -22.80 -24.79 24.41
CA LEU A 153 -22.94 -25.98 23.56
C LEU A 153 -23.90 -26.95 24.23
N ILE A 154 -25.04 -27.21 23.59
CA ILE A 154 -26.01 -28.21 24.06
C ILE A 154 -25.41 -29.57 23.74
N GLY A 155 -24.76 -30.19 24.73
CA GLY A 155 -24.39 -31.60 24.64
C GLY A 155 -25.67 -32.45 24.56
N LYS A 156 -25.67 -33.47 23.68
CA LYS A 156 -26.74 -34.47 23.70
C LYS A 156 -26.75 -35.16 25.07
N PRO A 157 -27.90 -35.27 25.75
CA PRO A 157 -27.99 -36.16 26.90
C PRO A 157 -27.76 -37.60 26.44
N ASN A 158 -26.93 -38.33 27.20
CA ASN A 158 -26.78 -39.78 27.09
C ASN A 158 -28.05 -40.47 27.60
#